data_AF-A0A445I4N0-F1
#
_entry.id   AF-A0A445I4N0-F1
#
_cell.length_a   1.000
_cell.length_b   1.000
_cell.length_c   1.000
_cell.angle_alpha   90.00
_cell.angle_beta   90.00
_cell.angle_gamma   90.00
#
_symmetry.space_group_name_H-M   'P 1'
#
loop_
_entity.id
_entity.type
_entity.pdbx_description
1 polymer ?
#
loop_
_entity_poly.entity_id
_entity_poly.type
_entity_poly.pdbx_seq_one_letter_code
_entity_poly.pdbx_strand_id
1 'polypeptide(L)'
;MDWQTSPVVPSSPIVKKILRLDIPKDSYPNFNFVGRLLGPRGNSLKRVEATTGCRVFIRGKGSIKDLDKEEMLRGRPGYEHLNDPLHIIIEAELPTSVADVRLMQAQEIIQELLKPVDESQDLYKRQQLRELAMLNSNFREESPQLSGSVSPFTSNEIKRVKTDQ
;
A
#
# COMPACT_ATOMS: atom_id res chain seq x y z
N MET A 1 -41.57 -16.11 37.39
CA MET A 1 -40.12 -16.15 37.69
C MET A 1 -39.41 -16.22 36.36
N ASP A 2 -39.30 -15.07 35.73
CA ASP A 2 -38.99 -14.92 34.31
C ASP A 2 -37.56 -14.36 34.26
N TRP A 3 -36.61 -15.28 34.16
CA TRP A 3 -35.19 -14.97 34.15
C TRP A 3 -34.75 -14.50 32.76
N GLN A 4 -33.94 -13.43 32.76
CA GLN A 4 -33.06 -12.94 31.68
C GLN A 4 -33.68 -12.07 30.57
N THR A 5 -33.89 -10.79 30.90
CA THR A 5 -33.55 -9.71 29.97
C THR A 5 -32.05 -9.45 30.04
N SER A 6 -31.29 -9.88 29.03
CA SER A 6 -29.91 -9.39 28.84
C SER A 6 -29.95 -7.87 28.71
N PRO A 7 -29.01 -7.13 29.34
CA PRO A 7 -28.87 -5.71 29.06
C PRO A 7 -28.49 -5.55 27.59
N VAL A 8 -29.42 -5.03 26.79
CA VAL A 8 -29.11 -4.47 25.47
C VAL A 8 -28.16 -3.32 25.74
N VAL A 9 -26.86 -3.59 25.61
CA VAL A 9 -25.86 -2.54 25.51
C VAL A 9 -26.33 -1.60 24.39
N PRO A 10 -26.43 -0.28 24.62
CA PRO A 10 -26.80 0.62 23.55
C PRO A 10 -25.65 0.59 22.54
N SER A 11 -25.80 -0.20 21.48
CA SER A 11 -24.90 -0.17 20.34
C SER A 11 -24.98 1.27 19.82
N SER A 12 -23.90 2.01 20.01
CA SER A 12 -23.81 3.37 19.49
C SER A 12 -24.12 3.33 18.00
N PRO A 13 -25.02 4.19 17.48
CA PRO A 13 -25.43 4.12 16.09
C PRO A 13 -24.20 4.22 15.19
N ILE A 14 -24.11 3.27 14.26
CA ILE A 14 -23.08 3.27 13.21
C ILE A 14 -23.45 4.39 12.26
N VAL A 15 -22.53 5.32 12.06
CA VAL A 15 -22.69 6.43 11.12
C VAL A 15 -21.70 6.26 9.99
N LYS A 16 -22.14 6.68 8.81
CA LYS A 16 -21.30 6.75 7.62
C LYS A 16 -20.84 8.19 7.43
N LYS A 17 -19.54 8.43 7.57
CA LYS A 17 -18.92 9.72 7.29
C LYS A 17 -18.03 9.61 6.07
N ILE A 18 -18.11 10.59 5.18
CA ILE A 18 -17.35 10.63 3.94
C ILE A 18 -16.57 11.93 3.92
N LEU A 19 -15.27 11.84 3.64
CA LEU A 19 -14.37 12.97 3.53
C LEU A 19 -13.65 12.92 2.18
N ARG A 20 -13.63 14.06 1.47
CA ARG A 20 -12.92 14.20 0.20
C ARG A 20 -11.65 15.03 0.41
N LEU A 21 -10.52 14.54 -0.10
CA LEU A 21 -9.23 15.22 -0.13
C LEU A 21 -8.78 15.37 -1.58
N ASP A 22 -8.61 16.61 -2.03
CA ASP A 22 -8.05 16.87 -3.36
C ASP A 22 -6.52 16.83 -3.32
N ILE A 23 -5.91 16.23 -4.35
CA ILE A 23 -4.46 16.09 -4.47
C ILE A 23 -3.93 17.16 -5.43
N PRO A 24 -3.02 18.04 -4.98
CA PRO A 24 -2.42 19.08 -5.83
C PRO A 24 -1.35 18.48 -6.76
N LYS A 25 -1.77 17.63 -7.71
CA LYS A 25 -0.86 17.03 -8.71
C LYS A 25 -0.23 18.08 -9.62
N ASP A 26 -0.95 19.18 -9.87
CA ASP A 26 -0.53 20.25 -10.77
C ASP A 26 0.69 21.01 -10.21
N SER A 27 0.74 21.17 -8.89
CA SER A 27 1.88 21.81 -8.20
C SER A 27 3.13 20.94 -8.17
N TYR A 28 2.98 19.61 -8.23
CA TYR A 28 4.09 18.66 -8.11
C TYR A 28 3.96 17.52 -9.13
N PRO A 29 4.12 17.80 -10.44
CA PRO A 29 3.89 16.81 -11.50
C PRO A 29 4.90 15.65 -11.49
N ASN A 30 6.10 15.86 -10.94
CA ASN A 30 7.13 14.83 -10.83
C ASN A 30 6.93 13.89 -9.62
N PHE A 31 5.97 14.19 -8.75
CA PHE A 31 5.74 13.43 -7.53
C PHE A 31 4.61 12.42 -7.68
N ASN A 32 4.90 11.14 -7.45
CA ASN A 32 3.95 10.05 -7.58
C ASN A 32 3.13 9.83 -6.30
N PHE A 33 2.12 10.67 -6.06
CA PHE A 33 1.24 10.59 -4.89
C PHE A 33 0.57 9.22 -4.75
N VAL A 34 -0.03 8.71 -5.83
CA VAL A 34 -0.76 7.43 -5.84
C VAL A 34 0.18 6.28 -5.48
N GLY A 35 1.38 6.24 -6.08
CA GLY A 35 2.37 5.19 -5.83
C GLY A 35 2.87 5.20 -4.38
N ARG A 36 3.12 6.38 -3.81
CA ARG A 36 3.53 6.54 -2.41
C ARG A 36 2.42 6.11 -1.45
N LEU A 37 1.17 6.45 -1.75
CA LEU A 37 0.02 6.10 -0.92
C LEU A 37 -0.30 4.59 -0.96
N LEU A 38 -0.31 3.98 -2.15
CA LEU A 38 -0.53 2.53 -2.27
C LEU A 38 0.62 1.74 -1.64
N GLY A 39 1.86 2.15 -1.91
CA GLY A 39 3.04 1.40 -1.53
C GLY A 39 3.16 0.04 -2.25
N PRO A 40 4.05 -0.85 -1.78
CA PRO A 40 4.31 -2.13 -2.42
C PRO A 40 3.04 -2.99 -2.43
N ARG A 41 2.57 -3.36 -3.64
CA ARG A 41 1.34 -4.16 -3.86
C ARG A 41 0.08 -3.60 -3.17
N GLY A 42 0.03 -2.30 -2.87
CA GLY A 42 -1.10 -1.68 -2.15
C GLY A 42 -1.10 -1.93 -0.63
N ASN A 43 -0.02 -2.49 -0.06
CA ASN A 43 0.05 -2.82 1.36
C ASN A 43 0.04 -1.58 2.27
N SER A 44 0.63 -0.46 1.84
CA SER A 44 0.64 0.76 2.65
C SER A 44 -0.77 1.28 2.85
N LEU A 45 -1.55 1.42 1.76
CA LEU A 45 -2.95 1.85 1.85
C LEU A 45 -3.78 0.89 2.72
N LYS A 46 -3.66 -0.42 2.49
CA LYS A 46 -4.36 -1.44 3.30
C LYS A 46 -4.02 -1.34 4.78
N ARG A 47 -2.78 -1.01 5.13
CA ARG A 47 -2.37 -0.83 6.53
C ARG A 47 -3.04 0.38 7.16
N VAL A 48 -3.14 1.49 6.42
CA VAL A 48 -3.86 2.70 6.87
C VAL A 48 -5.34 2.38 7.08
N GLU A 49 -5.98 1.70 6.13
CA GLU A 49 -7.37 1.26 6.25
C GLU A 49 -7.58 0.32 7.45
N ALA A 50 -6.70 -0.68 7.64
CA ALA A 50 -6.79 -1.61 8.77
C ALA A 50 -6.56 -0.93 10.13
N THR A 51 -5.69 0.07 10.19
CA THR A 51 -5.37 0.80 11.43
C THR A 51 -6.52 1.75 11.81
N THR A 52 -7.02 2.49 10.83
CA THR A 52 -8.06 3.51 11.03
C THR A 52 -9.46 2.92 11.04
N GLY A 53 -9.68 1.76 10.41
CA GLY A 53 -11.00 1.19 10.18
C GLY A 53 -11.81 1.96 9.14
N CYS A 54 -11.17 2.86 8.40
CA CYS A 54 -11.78 3.62 7.30
C CYS A 54 -11.49 2.95 5.96
N ARG A 55 -12.36 3.14 4.99
CA ARG A 55 -12.17 2.78 3.59
C ARG A 55 -11.63 3.97 2.82
N VAL A 56 -10.66 3.76 1.95
CA VAL A 56 -10.00 4.82 1.20
C VAL A 56 -10.06 4.52 -0.28
N PHE A 57 -10.67 5.42 -1.05
CA PHE A 57 -10.83 5.31 -2.49
C PHE A 57 -10.03 6.40 -3.20
N ILE A 58 -9.17 6.00 -4.13
CA ILE A 58 -8.45 6.93 -5.00
C ILE A 58 -9.26 7.06 -6.30
N ARG A 59 -9.66 8.28 -6.63
CA ARG A 59 -10.51 8.61 -7.79
C ARG A 59 -9.94 9.85 -8.49
N GLY A 60 -10.52 10.21 -9.63
CA GLY A 60 -10.00 11.32 -10.44
C GLY A 60 -9.07 10.92 -11.58
N LYS A 61 -8.72 11.92 -12.39
CA LYS A 61 -7.79 11.85 -13.52
C LYS A 61 -6.35 11.56 -13.06
N GLY A 62 -5.74 10.51 -13.58
CA GLY A 62 -4.43 10.01 -13.17
C GLY A 62 -4.49 9.01 -12.00
N SER A 63 -5.67 8.50 -11.67
CA SER A 63 -5.80 7.38 -10.72
C SER A 63 -5.34 6.06 -11.34
N ILE A 64 -5.41 5.96 -12.67
CA ILE A 64 -4.92 4.82 -13.44
C ILE A 64 -3.51 5.15 -13.95
N LYS A 65 -2.58 4.20 -13.78
CA LYS A 65 -1.19 4.35 -14.22
C LYS A 65 -1.08 4.60 -15.73
N ASP A 66 -1.88 3.88 -16.51
CA ASP A 66 -1.88 3.95 -17.98
C ASP A 66 -2.92 4.98 -18.46
N LEU A 67 -2.46 6.10 -19.01
CA LEU A 67 -3.32 7.18 -19.52
C LEU A 67 -4.22 6.74 -20.68
N ASP A 68 -3.71 5.90 -21.60
CA ASP A 68 -4.50 5.40 -22.74
C ASP A 68 -5.69 4.54 -22.27
N LYS A 69 -5.48 3.73 -21.22
CA LYS A 69 -6.56 2.95 -20.62
C LYS A 69 -7.55 3.85 -19.88
N GLU A 70 -7.05 4.88 -19.20
CA GLU A 70 -7.88 5.86 -18.53
C GLU A 70 -8.83 6.54 -19.52
N GLU A 71 -8.31 6.99 -20.68
CA GLU A 71 -9.11 7.65 -21.70
C GLU A 71 -10.12 6.70 -22.36
N MET A 72 -9.77 5.42 -22.57
CA MET A 72 -10.69 4.42 -23.10
C MET A 72 -11.82 4.03 -22.13
N LEU A 73 -11.55 4.11 -20.82
CA LEU A 73 -12.55 3.83 -19.77
C LEU A 73 -13.39 5.07 -19.42
N ARG A 74 -12.91 6.26 -19.78
CA ARG A 74 -13.61 7.52 -19.58
C ARG A 74 -14.95 7.50 -20.31
N GLY A 75 -16.02 7.83 -19.59
CA GLY A 75 -17.40 7.78 -20.10
C GLY A 75 -18.10 6.42 -19.96
N ARG A 76 -17.43 5.38 -19.44
CA ARG A 76 -18.12 4.15 -19.01
C ARG A 76 -18.81 4.34 -17.66
N PRO A 77 -19.95 3.65 -17.42
CA PRO A 77 -20.60 3.65 -16.12
C PRO A 77 -19.61 3.17 -15.03
N GLY A 78 -19.48 3.94 -13.96
CA GLY A 78 -18.53 3.68 -12.86
C GLY A 78 -17.18 4.40 -12.97
N TYR A 79 -16.87 5.04 -14.11
CA TYR A 79 -15.63 5.79 -14.37
C TYR A 79 -15.87 7.30 -14.61
N GLU A 80 -17.04 7.83 -14.24
CA GLU A 80 -17.37 9.25 -14.41
C GLU A 80 -16.40 10.18 -13.65
N HIS A 81 -15.88 9.70 -12.53
CA HIS A 81 -14.86 10.38 -11.73
C HIS A 81 -13.54 10.63 -12.48
N LEU A 82 -13.29 10.03 -13.64
CA LEU A 82 -12.08 10.30 -14.41
C LEU A 82 -12.06 11.72 -15.00
N ASN A 83 -13.20 12.42 -15.03
CA ASN A 83 -13.25 13.84 -15.39
C ASN A 83 -12.83 14.77 -14.24
N ASP A 84 -12.92 14.31 -13.00
CA ASP A 84 -12.55 15.09 -11.82
C ASP A 84 -11.02 15.14 -11.64
N PRO A 85 -10.48 16.17 -10.96
CA PRO A 85 -9.09 16.18 -10.53
C PRO A 85 -8.80 14.98 -9.62
N LEU A 86 -7.52 14.59 -9.52
CA LEU A 86 -7.09 13.49 -8.66
C LEU A 86 -7.48 13.78 -7.21
N HIS A 87 -8.28 12.91 -6.60
CA HIS A 87 -8.77 13.08 -5.25
C HIS A 87 -8.91 11.74 -4.52
N ILE A 88 -8.95 11.80 -3.20
CA ILE A 88 -9.11 10.66 -2.32
C ILE A 88 -10.43 10.82 -1.57
N ILE A 89 -11.20 9.75 -1.48
CA ILE A 89 -12.43 9.68 -0.69
C ILE A 89 -12.18 8.72 0.47
N ILE A 90 -12.32 9.21 1.69
CA ILE A 90 -12.22 8.43 2.92
C ILE A 90 -13.63 8.22 3.44
N GLU A 91 -14.04 6.97 3.62
CA GLU A 91 -15.33 6.56 4.14
C GLU A 91 -15.13 5.86 5.48
N ALA A 92 -15.68 6.43 6.55
CA ALA A 92 -15.71 5.84 7.88
C ALA A 92 -17.11 5.33 8.17
N GLU A 93 -17.27 4.01 8.25
CA GLU A 93 -18.51 3.34 8.66
C GLU A 93 -18.29 2.75 10.06
N LEU A 94 -18.42 3.59 11.08
CA LEU A 94 -18.02 3.29 12.45
C LEU A 94 -19.03 3.88 13.44
N PRO A 95 -19.04 3.44 14.71
CA PRO A 95 -19.88 4.03 15.75
C PRO A 95 -19.61 5.53 15.89
N THR A 96 -20.67 6.34 16.06
CA THR A 96 -20.59 7.80 16.14
C THR A 96 -19.51 8.31 17.10
N SER A 97 -19.32 7.64 18.24
CA SER A 97 -18.33 8.00 19.26
C SER A 97 -16.88 7.95 18.77
N VAL A 98 -16.56 7.14 17.77
CA VAL A 98 -15.19 6.96 17.24
C VAL A 98 -15.04 7.35 15.78
N ALA A 99 -16.14 7.49 15.04
CA ALA A 99 -16.12 7.79 13.61
C ALA A 99 -15.34 9.08 13.31
N ASP A 100 -15.56 10.15 14.08
CA ASP A 100 -14.84 11.42 13.91
C ASP A 100 -13.34 11.28 14.14
N VAL A 101 -12.95 10.62 15.24
CA VAL A 101 -11.54 10.43 15.61
C VAL A 101 -10.83 9.59 14.56
N ARG A 102 -11.44 8.50 14.09
CA ARG A 102 -10.86 7.63 13.07
C ARG A 102 -10.77 8.31 11.71
N LEU A 103 -11.78 9.10 11.34
CA LEU A 103 -11.78 9.87 10.10
C LEU A 103 -10.68 10.93 10.10
N MET A 104 -10.52 11.68 11.20
CA MET A 104 -9.43 12.66 11.37
C MET A 104 -8.06 11.98 11.34
N GLN A 105 -7.91 10.84 12.01
CA GLN A 105 -6.66 10.07 12.00
C GLN A 105 -6.30 9.60 10.58
N ALA A 106 -7.27 9.08 9.82
CA ALA A 106 -7.06 8.69 8.42
C ALA A 106 -6.69 9.89 7.54
N GLN A 107 -7.36 11.03 7.74
CA GLN A 107 -7.07 12.27 7.05
C GLN A 107 -5.64 12.75 7.31
N GLU A 108 -5.20 12.76 8.57
CA GLU A 108 -3.87 13.21 8.96
C GLU A 108 -2.77 12.37 8.31
N ILE A 109 -2.89 11.03 8.39
CA ILE A 109 -1.94 10.10 7.76
C ILE A 109 -1.88 10.33 6.24
N ILE A 110 -3.04 10.47 5.59
CA ILE A 110 -3.10 10.68 4.14
C ILE A 110 -2.52 12.05 3.77
N GLN A 111 -2.84 13.11 4.51
CA GLN A 111 -2.28 14.44 4.29
C GLN A 111 -0.75 14.46 4.47
N GLU A 112 -0.22 13.73 5.44
CA GLU A 112 1.23 13.59 5.63
C GLU A 112 1.88 12.89 4.43
N LEU A 113 1.25 11.85 3.89
CA LEU A 113 1.71 11.15 2.69
C LEU A 113 1.60 12.01 1.42
N LEU A 114 0.66 12.95 1.39
CA LEU A 114 0.47 13.92 0.31
C LEU A 114 1.41 15.13 0.41
N LYS A 115 2.17 15.30 1.49
CA LYS A 115 3.20 16.35 1.54
C LYS A 115 4.40 15.90 0.69
N PRO A 116 4.75 16.65 -0.37
CA PRO A 116 5.96 16.36 -1.12
C PRO A 116 7.16 16.56 -0.20
N VAL A 117 7.92 15.50 0.00
CA VAL A 117 9.20 15.53 0.72
C VAL A 117 10.29 15.35 -0.32
N ASP A 118 11.41 16.06 -0.14
CA ASP A 118 12.60 15.89 -0.96
C ASP A 118 13.01 14.42 -1.03
N GLU A 119 13.29 13.91 -2.25
CA GLU A 119 13.59 12.49 -2.46
C GLU A 119 14.79 12.01 -1.63
N SER A 120 15.74 12.91 -1.35
CA SER A 120 16.91 12.63 -0.52
C SER A 120 16.55 12.37 0.96
N GLN A 121 15.42 12.90 1.43
CA GLN A 121 14.92 12.74 2.80
C GLN A 121 13.73 11.78 2.88
N ASP A 122 13.28 11.23 1.76
CA ASP A 122 12.13 10.34 1.68
C ASP A 122 12.47 8.90 2.13
N LEU A 123 12.69 8.76 3.45
CA LEU A 123 12.93 7.48 4.11
C LEU A 123 11.76 6.51 3.89
N TYR A 124 10.54 7.04 3.78
CA TYR A 124 9.33 6.24 3.57
C TYR A 124 9.35 5.56 2.20
N LYS A 125 9.62 6.31 1.13
CA LYS A 125 9.81 5.77 -0.22
C LYS A 125 10.95 4.74 -0.26
N ARG A 126 12.08 5.02 0.40
CA ARG A 126 13.21 4.07 0.46
C ARG A 126 12.82 2.77 1.15
N GLN A 127 12.04 2.84 2.24
CA GLN A 127 11.53 1.67 2.95
C GLN A 127 10.55 0.87 2.08
N GLN A 128 9.64 1.54 1.36
CA GLN A 128 8.71 0.90 0.42
C GLN A 128 9.43 0.20 -0.73
N LEU A 129 10.45 0.84 -1.31
CA LEU A 129 11.26 0.24 -2.37
C LEU A 129 12.05 -0.97 -1.87
N ARG A 130 12.57 -0.91 -0.64
CA ARG A 130 13.22 -2.05 0.01
C ARG A 130 12.25 -3.21 0.22
N GLU A 131 11.06 -2.95 0.74
CA GLU A 131 10.00 -3.95 0.91
C GLU A 131 9.58 -4.54 -0.44
N LEU A 132 9.38 -3.71 -1.46
CA LEU A 132 9.06 -4.14 -2.82
C LEU A 132 10.16 -5.04 -3.40
N ALA A 133 11.43 -4.69 -3.22
CA ALA A 133 12.56 -5.50 -3.67
C ALA A 133 12.56 -6.86 -2.97
N MET A 134 12.36 -6.92 -1.66
CA MET A 134 12.26 -8.20 -0.93
C MET A 134 11.08 -9.05 -1.40
N LEU A 135 9.92 -8.44 -1.65
CA LEU A 135 8.70 -9.09 -2.19
C LEU A 135 8.82 -9.55 -3.66
N ASN A 136 9.81 -9.05 -4.38
CA ASN A 136 10.15 -9.51 -5.73
C ASN A 136 11.26 -10.58 -5.68
N SER A 137 12.19 -10.50 -4.73
CA SER A 137 13.27 -11.48 -4.56
C SER A 137 12.78 -12.85 -4.08
N ASN A 138 11.81 -12.89 -3.16
CA ASN A 138 11.19 -14.14 -2.70
C ASN A 138 10.28 -14.81 -3.74
N PHE A 139 10.01 -14.15 -4.88
CA PHE A 139 9.38 -14.78 -6.05
C PHE A 139 10.41 -15.40 -7.02
N ARG A 140 11.72 -15.24 -6.76
CA ARG A 140 12.81 -15.83 -7.55
C ARG A 140 13.54 -16.99 -6.87
N GLU A 141 13.11 -17.39 -5.67
CA GLU A 141 13.65 -18.57 -4.95
C GLU A 141 12.95 -19.90 -5.33
N GLU A 142 12.29 -19.98 -6.49
CA GLU A 142 12.13 -21.24 -7.21
C GLU A 142 13.06 -21.27 -8.43
N SER A 143 14.36 -21.12 -8.16
CA SER A 143 15.43 -21.67 -8.98
C SER A 143 16.61 -21.94 -8.05
N PRO A 144 17.13 -23.17 -8.04
CA PRO A 144 18.07 -23.60 -7.01
C PRO A 144 19.41 -22.91 -7.23
N GLN A 145 20.12 -22.77 -6.11
CA GLN A 145 21.54 -22.42 -6.01
C GLN A 145 21.83 -20.92 -6.08
N LEU A 146 22.03 -20.34 -4.90
CA LEU A 146 23.33 -19.77 -4.49
C LEU A 146 23.30 -19.63 -2.96
N SER A 147 23.33 -20.77 -2.27
CA SER A 147 23.71 -20.84 -0.87
C SER A 147 25.22 -20.62 -0.80
N GLY A 148 25.64 -19.37 -0.81
CA GLY A 148 27.02 -18.99 -0.54
C GLY A 148 27.27 -19.06 0.95
N SER A 149 27.44 -20.27 1.47
CA SER A 149 27.90 -20.46 2.85
C SER A 149 28.89 -21.63 2.93
N VAL A 150 30.04 -21.29 3.49
CA VAL A 150 31.07 -22.14 4.14
C VAL A 150 31.89 -23.09 3.25
N SER A 151 33.12 -22.66 2.97
CA SER A 151 34.25 -23.58 2.83
C SER A 151 34.65 -24.10 4.21
N PRO A 152 34.73 -25.43 4.39
CA PRO A 152 35.83 -25.98 5.16
C PRO A 152 36.45 -27.23 4.49
N PHE A 153 37.77 -27.16 4.35
CA PHE A 153 38.77 -28.24 4.43
C PHE A 153 38.28 -29.71 4.44
N THR A 154 38.78 -30.56 3.53
CA THR A 154 39.45 -31.84 3.90
C THR A 154 40.34 -32.36 2.76
N SER A 155 41.57 -32.68 3.14
CA SER A 155 42.61 -33.46 2.47
C SER A 155 42.21 -34.91 2.17
N ASN A 156 42.61 -35.47 1.02
CA ASN A 156 43.59 -36.57 0.93
C ASN A 156 43.76 -37.15 -0.49
N GLU A 157 45.04 -37.32 -0.82
CA GLU A 157 45.73 -38.22 -1.75
C GLU A 157 44.96 -39.39 -2.42
N ILE A 158 45.32 -39.75 -3.66
CA ILE A 158 46.05 -41.01 -4.01
C ILE A 158 46.20 -41.22 -5.55
N LYS A 159 47.49 -41.28 -5.96
CA LYS A 159 48.18 -42.15 -6.95
C LYS A 159 47.81 -42.20 -8.45
N ARG A 160 48.73 -41.59 -9.24
CA ARG A 160 49.71 -42.24 -10.17
C ARG A 160 49.23 -43.39 -11.07
N VAL A 161 49.32 -43.21 -12.39
CA VAL A 161 50.00 -44.13 -13.34
C VAL A 161 50.67 -43.33 -14.48
N LYS A 162 51.70 -43.93 -15.06
CA LYS A 162 52.83 -43.42 -15.85
C LYS A 162 52.68 -43.87 -17.32
N THR A 163 53.37 -43.19 -18.25
CA THR A 163 54.22 -43.75 -19.34
C THR A 163 54.09 -43.00 -20.68
N ASP A 164 55.18 -42.30 -21.04
CA ASP A 164 55.95 -42.34 -22.29
C ASP A 164 55.24 -42.52 -23.65
N GLN A 165 55.33 -41.49 -24.51
CA GLN A 165 55.99 -41.54 -25.83
C GLN A 165 56.24 -40.11 -26.32
#